data_AF-B3FUQ5-F1
#
_entry.id   AF-B3FUQ5-F1
#
_cell.length_a   1.000
_cell.length_b   1.000
_cell.length_c   1.000
_cell.angle_alpha   90.00
_cell.angle_beta   90.00
_cell.angle_gamma   90.00
#
_symmetry.space_group_name_H-M   'P 1'
#
loop_
_entity.id
_entity.type
_entity.pdbx_description
1 polymer ?
#
loop_
_entity_poly.entity_id
_entity_poly.type
_entity_poly.pdbx_seq_one_letter_code
_entity_poly.pdbx_strand_id
1 'polypeptide(L)'
;LNSNVDKIPFHPYFSFKDIFGFIIMLMALILLTLINPYLLGDPDNFIPANPLVTPVHIQPEWYFLFAYAILRSIPNKLGGVIALVLSIAILMILPFTHLGKFRGIQFYPINQILFWIMLINVILLTWIGARPVEDPYVLVGQILTVTY
;
A
#
# COMPACT_ATOMS: atom_id res chain seq x y z
N LEU A 1 5.79 -23.21 15.51
CA LEU A 1 6.88 -24.01 14.91
C LEU A 1 8.18 -23.55 15.52
N ASN A 2 8.89 -24.45 16.20
CA ASN A 2 10.20 -24.17 16.79
C ASN A 2 11.27 -24.51 15.75
N SER A 3 11.90 -23.50 15.15
CA SER A 3 12.97 -23.70 14.14
C SER A 3 14.33 -24.07 14.75
N ASN A 4 14.43 -24.25 16.07
CA ASN A 4 15.69 -24.57 16.75
C ASN A 4 16.34 -25.87 16.27
N VAL A 5 15.57 -26.81 15.71
CA VAL A 5 16.07 -28.10 15.25
C VAL A 5 16.99 -27.96 14.02
N ASP A 6 16.69 -27.01 13.12
CA ASP A 6 17.41 -26.81 11.85
C ASP A 6 17.93 -25.38 11.71
N LYS A 7 18.58 -24.86 12.76
CA LYS A 7 19.24 -23.56 12.66
C LYS A 7 20.53 -23.68 11.86
N ILE A 8 20.68 -22.78 10.90
CA ILE A 8 21.92 -22.55 10.17
C ILE A 8 22.56 -21.23 10.61
N PRO A 9 23.90 -21.08 10.57
CA PRO A 9 24.55 -19.82 10.87
C PRO A 9 24.14 -18.73 9.86
N PHE A 10 24.08 -17.48 10.31
CA PHE A 10 23.67 -16.36 9.46
C PHE A 10 24.64 -16.17 8.28
N HIS A 11 25.94 -16.16 8.57
CA HIS A 11 26.99 -16.20 7.56
C HIS A 11 27.41 -17.65 7.30
N PRO A 12 27.56 -18.09 6.04
CA PRO A 12 27.50 -17.30 4.81
C PRO A 12 26.09 -17.17 4.18
N TYR A 13 25.13 -17.99 4.62
CA TYR A 13 23.86 -18.21 3.90
C TYR A 13 22.99 -16.96 3.71
N PHE A 14 22.63 -16.30 4.80
CA PHE A 14 21.78 -15.10 4.72
C PHE A 14 22.58 -13.90 4.23
N SER A 15 23.89 -13.82 4.52
CA SER A 15 24.74 -12.76 3.96
C SER A 15 24.73 -12.73 2.43
N PHE A 16 24.95 -13.87 1.77
CA PHE A 16 24.92 -13.93 0.30
C PHE A 16 23.50 -13.72 -0.26
N LYS A 17 22.47 -14.25 0.41
CA LYS A 17 21.07 -14.02 0.02
C LYS A 17 20.71 -12.53 0.07
N ASP A 18 21.11 -11.84 1.14
CA ASP A 18 20.82 -10.43 1.35
C ASP A 18 21.59 -9.58 0.33
N ILE A 19 22.88 -9.85 0.10
CA ILE A 19 23.68 -9.18 -0.95
C ILE A 19 23.00 -9.30 -2.31
N PHE A 20 22.50 -10.48 -2.67
CA PHE A 20 21.75 -10.67 -3.91
C PHE A 20 20.47 -9.81 -3.97
N GLY A 21 19.71 -9.77 -2.86
CA GLY A 21 18.54 -8.88 -2.75
C GLY A 21 18.89 -7.40 -2.90
N PHE A 22 20.00 -6.95 -2.30
CA PHE A 22 20.50 -5.58 -2.46
C PHE A 22 20.91 -5.26 -3.88
N ILE A 23 21.55 -6.19 -4.59
CA ILE A 23 21.91 -6.01 -6.00
C ILE A 23 20.66 -5.78 -6.85
N ILE A 24 19.60 -6.59 -6.66
CA ILE A 24 18.34 -6.43 -7.40
C ILE A 24 17.68 -5.07 -7.08
N MET A 25 17.63 -4.69 -5.80
CA MET A 25 17.04 -3.42 -5.38
C MET A 25 17.80 -2.21 -5.95
N LEU A 26 19.13 -2.22 -5.89
CA LEU A 26 19.97 -1.16 -6.45
C LEU A 26 19.85 -1.09 -7.97
N MET A 27 19.80 -2.24 -8.64
CA MET A 27 19.56 -2.29 -10.09
C MET A 27 18.23 -1.63 -10.45
N ALA A 28 17.14 -1.96 -9.75
CA ALA A 28 15.84 -1.34 -9.98
C ALA A 28 15.86 0.18 -9.76
N LEU A 29 16.54 0.65 -8.70
CA LEU A 29 16.72 2.07 -8.42
C LEU A 29 17.51 2.79 -9.53
N ILE A 30 18.64 2.22 -9.95
CA ILE A 30 19.48 2.78 -11.02
C ILE A 30 18.71 2.84 -12.35
N LEU A 31 17.94 1.79 -12.68
CA LEU A 31 17.11 1.79 -13.88
C LEU A 31 16.06 2.90 -13.83
N LEU A 32 15.38 3.09 -12.70
CA LEU A 32 14.41 4.18 -12.53
C LEU A 32 15.07 5.55 -12.71
N THR A 33 16.20 5.80 -12.03
CA THR A 33 16.84 7.12 -12.03
C THR A 33 17.49 7.48 -13.37
N LEU A 34 18.07 6.50 -14.08
CA LEU A 34 18.77 6.76 -15.33
C LEU A 34 17.83 6.74 -16.56
N ILE A 35 16.79 5.91 -16.56
CA ILE A 35 15.90 5.77 -17.73
C ILE A 35 14.73 6.74 -17.67
N ASN A 36 14.03 6.82 -16.53
CA ASN A 36 12.86 7.69 -16.37
C ASN A 36 12.69 8.18 -14.92
N PRO A 37 13.48 9.18 -14.50
CA PRO A 37 13.51 9.62 -13.09
C PRO A 37 12.17 10.20 -12.61
N TYR A 38 11.30 10.62 -13.52
CA TYR A 38 10.01 11.24 -13.19
C TYR A 38 8.82 10.29 -13.36
N LEU A 39 9.05 9.01 -13.62
CA LEU A 39 7.97 8.01 -13.81
C LEU A 39 6.99 7.94 -12.63
N LEU A 40 7.51 8.12 -11.40
CA LEU A 40 6.73 8.04 -10.16
C LEU A 40 6.35 9.42 -9.58
N GLY A 41 6.72 10.51 -10.26
CA GLY A 41 6.48 11.88 -9.83
C GLY A 41 5.28 12.50 -10.51
N ASP A 42 4.78 13.60 -9.93
CA ASP A 42 3.71 14.40 -10.51
C ASP A 42 4.30 15.63 -11.24
N PRO A 43 3.95 15.88 -12.52
CA PRO A 43 4.45 17.03 -13.26
C PRO A 43 4.07 18.38 -12.63
N ASP A 44 2.98 18.46 -11.87
CA ASP A 44 2.53 19.71 -11.24
C ASP A 44 3.54 20.20 -10.18
N ASN A 45 4.38 19.31 -9.62
CA ASN A 45 5.43 19.67 -8.66
C ASN A 45 6.60 20.47 -9.28
N PHE A 46 6.69 20.57 -10.61
CA PHE A 46 7.65 21.45 -11.27
C PHE A 46 7.18 22.90 -11.37
N ILE A 47 5.90 23.16 -11.08
CA ILE A 47 5.34 24.51 -11.05
C ILE A 47 5.52 25.09 -9.65
N PRO A 48 6.08 26.30 -9.48
CA PRO A 48 6.18 26.93 -8.17
C PRO A 48 4.81 27.07 -7.49
N ALA A 49 4.74 26.79 -6.20
CA ALA A 49 3.50 26.81 -5.44
C ALA A 49 2.81 28.18 -5.48
N ASN A 50 1.54 28.20 -5.85
CA ASN A 50 0.69 29.39 -5.84
C ASN A 50 -0.50 29.18 -4.89
N PRO A 51 -0.56 29.85 -3.73
CA PRO A 51 -1.65 29.68 -2.77
C PRO A 51 -3.04 30.05 -3.30
N LEU A 52 -3.13 30.81 -4.39
CA LEU A 52 -4.40 31.29 -4.96
C LEU A 52 -4.96 30.37 -6.05
N VAL A 53 -4.17 29.40 -6.54
CA VAL A 53 -4.56 28.54 -7.66
C VAL A 53 -4.32 27.08 -7.29
N THR A 54 -5.40 26.30 -7.29
CA THR A 54 -5.36 24.84 -7.14
C THR A 54 -5.29 24.17 -8.52
N PRO A 55 -4.37 23.22 -8.73
CA PRO A 55 -4.40 22.36 -9.92
C PRO A 55 -5.73 21.62 -10.10
N VAL A 56 -6.04 21.21 -11.33
CA VAL A 56 -7.32 20.59 -11.68
C VAL A 56 -7.50 19.23 -11.01
N HIS A 57 -6.43 18.44 -10.87
CA HIS A 57 -6.48 17.12 -10.24
C HIS A 57 -5.36 16.98 -9.20
N ILE A 58 -5.60 17.51 -7.99
CA ILE A 58 -4.64 17.41 -6.88
C ILE A 58 -4.72 16.00 -6.28
N GLN A 59 -3.57 15.34 -6.20
CA GLN A 59 -3.40 14.04 -5.59
C GLN A 59 -2.08 13.99 -4.80
N PRO A 60 -1.97 13.14 -3.76
CA PRO A 60 -0.71 12.89 -3.10
C PRO A 60 0.16 11.93 -3.94
N GLU A 61 1.38 11.66 -3.48
CA GLU A 61 2.25 10.66 -4.10
C GLU A 61 1.61 9.27 -4.08
N TRP A 62 2.05 8.43 -5.03
CA TRP A 62 1.41 7.15 -5.35
C TRP A 62 1.23 6.21 -4.14
N TYR A 63 2.17 6.21 -3.20
CA TYR A 63 2.13 5.34 -2.01
C TYR A 63 1.10 5.78 -0.96
N PHE A 64 0.55 6.98 -1.05
CA PHE A 64 -0.55 7.46 -0.20
C PHE A 64 -1.93 7.34 -0.85
N LEU A 65 -2.00 6.98 -2.15
CA LEU A 65 -3.26 6.99 -2.90
C LEU A 65 -4.32 6.07 -2.31
N PHE A 66 -3.94 4.92 -1.73
CA PHE A 66 -4.93 4.00 -1.14
C PHE A 66 -5.66 4.65 0.06
N ALA A 67 -4.92 5.33 0.96
CA ALA A 67 -5.49 6.02 2.11
C ALA A 67 -6.27 7.27 1.69
N TYR A 68 -5.80 7.95 0.65
CA TYR A 68 -6.50 9.07 0.03
C TYR A 68 -7.83 8.64 -0.62
N ALA A 69 -7.89 7.46 -1.25
CA ALA A 69 -9.13 6.90 -1.76
C ALA A 69 -10.15 6.66 -0.62
N ILE A 70 -9.73 6.05 0.49
CA ILE A 70 -10.56 5.82 1.69
C ILE A 70 -11.11 7.15 2.25
N LEU A 71 -10.26 8.19 2.34
CA LEU A 71 -10.65 9.53 2.78
C LEU A 71 -11.78 10.10 1.90
N ARG A 72 -11.65 9.98 0.58
CA ARG A 72 -12.62 10.54 -0.39
C ARG A 72 -13.92 9.73 -0.50
N SER A 73 -13.89 8.45 -0.19
CA SER A 73 -15.06 7.57 -0.28
C SER A 73 -16.17 7.96 0.71
N ILE A 74 -15.82 8.59 1.83
CA ILE A 74 -16.77 8.93 2.90
C ILE A 74 -17.24 10.37 2.72
N PRO A 75 -18.55 10.61 2.47
CA PRO A 75 -19.11 11.95 2.25
C PRO A 75 -19.29 12.74 3.57
N ASN A 76 -18.32 12.66 4.48
CA ASN A 76 -18.27 13.41 5.72
C ASN A 76 -16.82 13.78 6.05
N LYS A 77 -16.55 15.07 6.29
CA LYS A 77 -15.19 15.57 6.54
C LYS A 77 -14.51 14.91 7.74
N LEU A 78 -15.20 14.79 8.87
CA LEU A 78 -14.65 14.17 10.08
C LEU A 78 -14.56 12.66 9.95
N GLY A 79 -15.59 12.03 9.37
CA GLY A 79 -15.61 10.59 9.11
C GLY A 79 -14.48 10.12 8.19
N GLY A 80 -14.22 10.87 7.11
CA GLY A 80 -13.10 10.59 6.20
C GLY A 80 -11.75 10.66 6.90
N VAL A 81 -11.50 11.72 7.70
CA VAL A 81 -10.23 11.87 8.43
C VAL A 81 -10.02 10.74 9.43
N ILE A 82 -11.08 10.36 10.16
CA ILE A 82 -11.03 9.21 11.08
C ILE A 82 -10.70 7.92 10.31
N ALA A 83 -11.37 7.67 9.18
CA ALA A 83 -11.13 6.48 8.38
C ALA A 83 -9.71 6.40 7.81
N LEU A 84 -9.13 7.52 7.37
CA LEU A 84 -7.73 7.58 6.94
C LEU A 84 -6.76 7.20 8.07
N VAL A 85 -7.00 7.68 9.29
CA VAL A 85 -6.15 7.30 10.43
C VAL A 85 -6.34 5.83 10.76
N LEU A 86 -7.58 5.35 10.76
CA LEU A 86 -7.92 3.96 11.04
C LEU A 86 -7.34 2.99 10.00
N SER A 87 -7.24 3.38 8.72
CA SER A 87 -6.69 2.51 7.68
C SER A 87 -5.22 2.14 7.94
N ILE A 88 -4.48 2.97 8.68
CA ILE A 88 -3.11 2.66 9.11
C ILE A 88 -3.12 2.02 10.50
N ALA A 89 -3.92 2.56 11.42
CA ALA A 89 -3.97 2.10 12.80
C ALA A 89 -4.51 0.66 12.95
N ILE A 90 -5.29 0.16 11.99
CA ILE A 90 -5.80 -1.22 11.99
C ILE A 90 -4.68 -2.27 12.09
N LEU A 91 -3.47 -1.95 11.58
CA LEU A 91 -2.30 -2.82 11.68
C LEU A 91 -1.90 -3.13 13.14
N MET A 92 -2.16 -2.20 14.06
CA MET A 92 -1.84 -2.38 15.49
C MET A 92 -2.75 -3.41 16.17
N ILE A 93 -3.93 -3.67 15.61
CA ILE A 93 -4.91 -4.60 16.17
C ILE A 93 -4.65 -6.05 15.68
N LEU A 94 -3.88 -6.23 14.59
CA LEU A 94 -3.61 -7.54 13.97
C LEU A 94 -3.07 -8.63 14.94
N PRO A 95 -2.17 -8.33 15.90
CA PRO A 95 -1.71 -9.36 16.85
C PRO A 95 -2.83 -9.90 17.74
N PHE A 96 -3.87 -9.09 18.00
CA PHE A 96 -4.96 -9.43 18.91
C PHE A 96 -6.13 -10.14 18.21
N THR A 97 -6.24 -10.03 16.89
CA THR A 97 -7.32 -10.65 16.10
C THR A 97 -6.97 -12.05 15.60
N HIS A 98 -5.75 -12.53 15.82
CA HIS A 98 -5.33 -13.85 15.38
C HIS A 98 -5.99 -14.96 16.22
N LEU A 99 -7.04 -15.58 15.66
CA LEU A 99 -7.74 -16.72 16.27
C LEU A 99 -7.19 -18.08 15.80
N GLY A 100 -6.23 -18.09 14.88
CA GLY A 100 -5.62 -19.31 14.35
C GLY A 100 -4.83 -20.07 15.40
N LYS A 101 -4.84 -21.40 15.30
CA LYS A 101 -4.00 -22.28 16.14
C LYS A 101 -2.55 -22.33 15.63
N PHE A 102 -2.35 -22.16 14.32
CA PHE A 102 -1.03 -22.16 13.70
C PHE A 102 -0.57 -20.74 13.40
N ARG A 103 0.71 -20.46 13.67
CA ARG A 103 1.36 -19.19 13.32
C ARG A 103 1.58 -19.13 11.80
N GLY A 104 0.91 -18.18 11.14
CA GLY A 104 0.99 -17.94 9.69
C GLY A 104 -0.22 -18.46 8.91
N ILE A 105 -0.30 -18.13 7.61
CA ILE A 105 -1.43 -18.49 6.74
C ILE A 105 -1.18 -19.72 5.86
N GLN A 106 0.02 -20.32 5.90
CA GLN A 106 0.42 -21.42 5.01
C GLN A 106 -0.53 -22.64 5.05
N PHE A 107 -1.12 -22.93 6.21
CA PHE A 107 -2.04 -24.06 6.40
C PHE A 107 -3.52 -23.64 6.47
N TYR A 108 -3.84 -22.41 6.11
CA TYR A 108 -5.20 -21.86 6.10
C TYR A 108 -5.58 -21.40 4.69
N PRO A 109 -6.07 -22.29 3.81
CA PRO A 109 -6.37 -21.94 2.41
C PRO A 109 -7.37 -20.78 2.27
N ILE A 110 -8.41 -20.74 3.10
CA ILE A 110 -9.39 -19.64 3.10
C ILE A 110 -8.70 -18.32 3.47
N ASN A 111 -7.83 -18.31 4.48
CA ASN A 111 -7.13 -17.09 4.89
C ASN A 111 -6.11 -16.64 3.85
N GLN A 112 -5.52 -17.54 3.06
CA GLN A 112 -4.68 -17.17 1.92
C GLN A 112 -5.48 -16.43 0.86
N ILE A 113 -6.66 -16.94 0.51
CA ILE A 113 -7.55 -16.28 -0.45
C ILE A 113 -7.95 -14.89 0.07
N LEU A 114 -8.33 -14.77 1.35
CA LEU A 114 -8.66 -13.48 1.96
C LEU A 114 -7.47 -12.51 1.97
N PHE A 115 -6.26 -12.98 2.23
CA PHE A 115 -5.05 -12.16 2.15
C PHE A 115 -4.81 -11.62 0.73
N TRP A 116 -4.99 -12.46 -0.29
CA TRP A 116 -4.86 -12.03 -1.68
C TRP A 116 -5.96 -11.05 -2.10
N ILE A 117 -7.20 -11.25 -1.62
CA ILE A 117 -8.29 -10.28 -1.82
C ILE A 117 -7.94 -8.93 -1.19
N MET A 118 -7.41 -8.92 0.03
CA MET A 118 -6.95 -7.69 0.69
C MET A 118 -5.84 -6.98 -0.12
N LEU A 119 -4.86 -7.74 -0.62
CA LEU A 119 -3.79 -7.18 -1.46
C LEU A 119 -4.33 -6.56 -2.75
N ILE A 120 -5.28 -7.24 -3.41
CA ILE A 120 -5.95 -6.72 -4.60
C ILE A 120 -6.74 -5.45 -4.25
N ASN A 121 -7.45 -5.41 -3.12
CA ASN A 121 -8.17 -4.22 -2.66
C ASN A 121 -7.25 -3.01 -2.49
N VAL A 122 -6.06 -3.19 -1.88
CA VAL A 122 -5.09 -2.08 -1.74
C VAL A 122 -4.61 -1.57 -3.10
N ILE A 123 -4.36 -2.47 -4.07
CA ILE A 123 -3.97 -2.08 -5.43
C ILE A 123 -5.12 -1.32 -6.12
N LEU A 124 -6.36 -1.80 -5.99
CA LEU A 124 -7.52 -1.14 -6.59
C LEU A 124 -7.82 0.21 -5.94
N LEU A 125 -7.67 0.35 -4.61
CA LEU A 125 -7.76 1.64 -3.92
C LEU A 125 -6.67 2.62 -4.38
N THR A 126 -5.44 2.14 -4.59
CA THR A 126 -4.36 2.95 -5.16
C THR A 126 -4.73 3.47 -6.55
N TRP A 127 -5.32 2.61 -7.40
CA TRP A 127 -5.79 3.01 -8.72
C TRP A 127 -6.94 4.02 -8.66
N ILE A 128 -7.95 3.80 -7.80
CA ILE A 128 -9.07 4.74 -7.60
C ILE A 128 -8.60 6.08 -7.02
N GLY A 129 -7.58 6.07 -6.16
CA GLY A 129 -6.98 7.28 -5.60
C GLY A 129 -6.43 8.25 -6.66
N ALA A 130 -5.95 7.71 -7.78
CA ALA A 130 -5.45 8.50 -8.93
C ALA A 130 -6.55 8.92 -9.92
N ARG A 131 -7.80 8.50 -9.71
CA ARG A 131 -8.93 8.85 -10.59
C ARG A 131 -9.69 10.08 -10.07
N PRO A 132 -10.31 10.84 -10.99
CA PRO A 132 -11.17 11.96 -10.61
C PRO A 132 -12.41 11.46 -9.86
N VAL A 133 -13.02 12.36 -9.09
CA VAL A 133 -14.22 12.08 -8.29
C VAL A 133 -15.46 12.18 -9.19
N GLU A 134 -15.63 11.18 -10.03
CA GLU A 134 -16.73 11.06 -11.01
C GLU A 134 -17.35 9.67 -10.96
N ASP A 135 -18.59 9.52 -11.40
CA ASP A 135 -19.18 8.20 -11.59
C ASP A 135 -18.49 7.48 -12.77
N PRO A 136 -18.16 6.18 -12.64
CA PRO A 136 -18.51 5.23 -11.59
C PRO A 136 -17.46 5.09 -10.46
N TYR A 137 -16.38 5.89 -10.47
CA TYR A 137 -15.25 5.73 -9.54
C TYR A 137 -15.62 5.99 -8.08
N VAL A 138 -16.57 6.88 -7.82
CA VAL A 138 -17.08 7.13 -6.46
C VAL A 138 -17.67 5.86 -5.84
N LEU A 139 -18.56 5.19 -6.57
CA LEU A 139 -19.20 3.96 -6.10
C LEU A 139 -18.18 2.83 -5.91
N VAL A 140 -17.23 2.69 -6.85
CA VAL A 140 -16.17 1.68 -6.75
C VAL A 140 -15.28 1.95 -5.53
N GLY A 141 -14.89 3.21 -5.29
CA GLY A 141 -14.11 3.61 -4.11
C GLY A 141 -14.81 3.28 -2.80
N GLN A 142 -16.12 3.52 -2.72
CA GLN A 142 -16.94 3.19 -1.54
C GLN A 142 -16.99 1.69 -1.29
N ILE A 143 -17.24 0.88 -2.33
CA ILE A 143 -17.26 -0.58 -2.20
C ILE A 143 -15.90 -1.09 -1.72
N LEU A 144 -14.82 -0.63 -2.35
CA LEU A 144 -13.46 -1.04 -1.99
C LEU A 144 -13.10 -0.65 -0.56
N THR A 145 -13.52 0.54 -0.11
CA THR A 145 -13.29 1.02 1.25
C THR A 145 -14.03 0.18 2.29
N VAL A 146 -15.21 -0.34 1.98
CA VAL A 146 -15.95 -1.25 2.87
C VAL A 146 -15.32 -2.65 2.90
N THR A 147 -14.72 -3.09 1.79
CA THR A 147 -14.07 -4.40 1.70
C THR A 147 -12.64 -4.44 2.24
N TYR A 148 -12.03 -3.27 2.47
CA TYR A 148 -10.70 -3.12 3.07
C TYR A 148 -10.78 -3.24 4.59
#